data_AF-A0A9J8DFU1-F1
#
_entry.id   AF-A0A9J8DFU1-F1
#
_cell.length_a   1.000
_cell.length_b   1.000
_cell.length_c   1.000
_cell.angle_alpha   90.00
_cell.angle_beta   90.00
_cell.angle_gamma   90.00
#
_symmetry.space_group_name_H-M   'P 1'
#
loop_
_entity.id
_entity.type
_entity.pdbx_description
1 polymer ?
#
loop_
_entity_poly.entity_id
_entity_poly.type
_entity_poly.pdbx_seq_one_letter_code
_entity_poly.pdbx_strand_id
1 'polypeptide(L)'
;MTEFWLISAPGEKNCQQTWDKMNTATAQTNLSTNHKFNIPELKVGTLDILVGLSDELAKLDSFVESVVRKVAQYMADVLEDSRDKVQENLLANGVDLVTYVTRFHWDMAKYPIKQSLKNISEIMSKQVSQIDNDLKARASAYNSLKGNLQSLERKNVGSLLTRSLADIVKKEDFVLDSEYLITLLVVVPKTSYPDWEKTYETLSEMVVPRSTKLLFEDQDSGLFSVTLFRKAIDDFKHKARENKFMVRDFQYNEEEMKADKEEMTRLSTDKKKQFVCVHQLERYGLPVNFQAMLLQPNRRNMKKLREVLQDLYKHLDSSGTVIDASMDIPGLNLSQQEYYPYVYYKIDCNLLDFK
;
A
#
# COMPACT_ATOMS: atom_id res chain seq x y z
N MET A 1 22.31 2.15 -2.19
CA MET A 1 22.58 0.86 -2.86
C MET A 1 21.94 -0.20 -2.00
N THR A 2 20.89 -0.87 -2.49
CA THR A 2 19.97 -1.69 -1.68
C THR A 2 20.19 -3.19 -1.82
N GLU A 3 21.06 -3.60 -2.75
CA GLU A 3 21.37 -5.01 -2.99
C GLU A 3 22.50 -5.48 -2.07
N PHE A 4 22.29 -6.64 -1.45
CA PHE A 4 23.24 -7.34 -0.62
C PHE A 4 23.37 -8.80 -1.04
N TRP A 5 24.56 -9.35 -0.87
CA TRP A 5 24.87 -10.76 -1.09
C TRP A 5 25.17 -11.40 0.26
N LEU A 6 24.31 -12.32 0.69
CA LEU A 6 24.55 -13.14 1.86
C LEU A 6 25.36 -14.37 1.43
N ILE A 7 26.56 -14.50 1.98
CA ILE A 7 27.48 -15.60 1.69
C ILE A 7 27.81 -16.33 2.98
N SER A 8 27.88 -17.66 2.92
CA SER A 8 28.40 -18.48 4.01
C SER A 8 29.55 -19.34 3.52
N ALA A 9 30.64 -19.36 4.29
CA ALA A 9 31.81 -20.18 4.05
C ALA A 9 32.19 -20.95 5.33
N PRO A 10 32.73 -22.17 5.20
CA PRO A 10 33.20 -22.95 6.33
C PRO A 10 34.32 -22.22 7.08
N GLY A 11 34.32 -22.37 8.41
CA GLY A 11 35.43 -21.92 9.24
C GLY A 11 36.61 -22.87 9.09
N GLU A 12 37.68 -22.47 8.39
CA GLU A 12 38.85 -23.35 8.22
C GLU A 12 39.50 -23.75 9.57
N LYS A 13 39.57 -22.81 10.52
CA LYS A 13 40.10 -23.02 11.90
C LYS A 13 39.29 -22.29 12.97
N ASN A 14 38.88 -21.05 12.69
CA ASN A 14 37.88 -20.30 13.45
C ASN A 14 37.13 -19.35 12.49
N CYS A 15 35.92 -18.94 12.85
CA CYS A 15 35.10 -18.06 12.01
C CYS A 15 35.75 -16.70 11.74
N GLN A 16 36.58 -16.22 12.68
CA GLN A 16 37.28 -14.94 12.57
C GLN A 16 38.33 -14.94 11.44
N GLN A 17 39.05 -16.04 11.24
CA GLN A 17 40.02 -16.12 10.15
C GLN A 17 39.35 -16.13 8.77
N THR A 18 38.21 -16.83 8.62
CA THR A 18 37.42 -16.79 7.38
C THR A 18 36.94 -15.36 7.10
N TRP A 19 36.48 -14.65 8.13
CA TRP A 19 36.11 -13.23 8.05
C TRP A 19 37.26 -12.33 7.60
N ASP A 20 38.43 -12.45 8.25
CA ASP A 20 39.59 -11.61 7.96
C ASP A 20 40.17 -11.87 6.57
N LYS A 21 40.19 -13.14 6.12
CA LYS A 21 40.58 -13.51 4.75
C LYS A 21 39.67 -12.88 3.71
N MET A 22 38.36 -12.99 3.88
CA MET A 22 37.40 -12.43 2.94
C MET A 22 37.48 -10.89 2.91
N ASN A 23 37.59 -10.24 4.07
CA ASN A 23 37.80 -8.79 4.14
C ASN A 23 39.08 -8.37 3.44
N THR A 24 40.18 -9.10 3.62
CA THR A 24 41.45 -8.80 2.96
C THR A 24 41.29 -8.90 1.44
N ALA A 25 40.69 -9.97 0.94
CA ALA A 25 40.49 -10.20 -0.49
C ALA A 25 39.58 -9.14 -1.16
N THR A 26 38.54 -8.69 -0.45
CA THR A 26 37.55 -7.74 -0.97
C THR A 26 37.94 -6.26 -0.77
N ALA A 27 38.70 -5.95 0.29
CA ALA A 27 39.16 -4.59 0.60
C ALA A 27 40.28 -4.12 -0.34
N GLN A 28 41.14 -5.02 -0.83
CA GLN A 28 42.27 -4.69 -1.71
C GLN A 28 41.89 -3.86 -2.94
N THR A 29 40.64 -4.00 -3.43
CA THR A 29 40.15 -3.22 -4.58
C THR A 29 38.77 -2.57 -4.34
N ASN A 30 38.41 -2.35 -3.08
CA ASN A 30 37.14 -1.75 -2.66
C ASN A 30 35.91 -2.36 -3.38
N LEU A 31 35.87 -3.70 -3.40
CA LEU A 31 34.88 -4.47 -4.16
C LEU A 31 33.52 -4.53 -3.45
N SER A 32 33.52 -4.53 -2.12
CA SER A 32 32.32 -4.61 -1.29
C SER A 32 32.54 -4.01 0.09
N THR A 33 31.44 -3.60 0.72
CA THR A 33 31.39 -3.37 2.17
C THR A 33 30.86 -4.62 2.85
N ASN A 34 31.54 -5.10 3.89
CA ASN A 34 31.25 -6.41 4.47
C ASN A 34 30.73 -6.25 5.89
N HIS A 35 29.68 -7.01 6.24
CA HIS A 35 29.11 -7.07 7.59
C HIS A 35 29.04 -8.51 8.07
N LYS A 36 29.31 -8.75 9.36
CA LYS A 36 29.09 -10.06 9.96
C LYS A 36 27.58 -10.31 10.06
N PHE A 37 27.17 -11.52 9.71
CA PHE A 37 25.78 -11.94 9.83
C PHE A 37 25.66 -13.01 10.92
N ASN A 38 25.08 -12.65 12.06
CA ASN A 38 25.08 -13.50 13.25
C ASN A 38 23.92 -14.50 13.21
N ILE A 39 24.23 -15.79 12.97
CA ILE A 39 23.27 -16.89 13.00
C ILE A 39 23.53 -17.77 14.23
N PRO A 40 22.53 -18.03 15.09
CA PRO A 40 22.72 -18.81 16.31
C PRO A 40 22.73 -20.33 16.04
N GLU A 41 22.98 -21.10 17.09
CA GLU A 41 22.95 -22.58 17.09
C GLU A 41 21.53 -23.05 16.93
N LEU A 42 21.16 -23.49 15.72
CA LEU A 42 19.85 -24.07 15.48
C LEU A 42 19.93 -25.59 15.57
N LYS A 43 18.92 -26.19 16.21
CA LYS A 43 18.83 -27.64 16.35
C LYS A 43 18.50 -28.28 14.99
N VAL A 44 19.53 -28.79 14.33
CA VAL A 44 19.43 -29.55 13.08
C VAL A 44 18.89 -30.96 13.33
N GLY A 45 18.07 -31.46 12.41
CA GLY A 45 17.52 -32.82 12.43
C GLY A 45 18.43 -33.82 11.71
N THR A 46 17.85 -34.90 11.20
CA THR A 46 18.54 -35.83 10.30
C THR A 46 18.77 -35.20 8.92
N LEU A 47 19.70 -35.75 8.14
CA LEU A 47 19.95 -35.30 6.77
C LEU A 47 18.69 -35.35 5.90
N ASP A 48 17.88 -36.40 6.03
CA ASP A 48 16.60 -36.55 5.33
C ASP A 48 15.63 -35.38 5.62
N ILE A 49 15.51 -34.98 6.89
CA ILE A 49 14.72 -33.81 7.29
C ILE A 49 15.30 -32.52 6.68
N LEU A 50 16.62 -32.38 6.62
CA LEU A 50 17.27 -31.19 6.05
C LEU A 50 17.04 -31.08 4.54
N VAL A 51 17.04 -32.19 3.81
CA VAL A 51 16.73 -32.20 2.37
C VAL A 51 15.30 -31.75 2.14
N GLY A 52 14.33 -32.32 2.87
CA GLY A 52 12.93 -31.88 2.77
C GLY A 52 12.72 -30.42 3.17
N LEU A 53 13.40 -29.97 4.24
CA LEU A 53 13.34 -28.57 4.68
C LEU A 53 13.94 -27.59 3.67
N SER A 54 14.93 -27.98 2.87
CA SER A 54 15.53 -27.10 1.86
C SER A 54 14.49 -26.64 0.83
N ASP A 55 13.68 -27.57 0.32
CA ASP A 55 12.62 -27.25 -0.64
C ASP A 55 11.49 -26.44 0.00
N GLU A 56 11.12 -26.76 1.22
CA GLU A 56 10.11 -26.01 1.98
C GLU A 56 10.55 -24.58 2.27
N LEU A 57 11.82 -24.38 2.65
CA LEU A 57 12.39 -23.06 2.91
C LEU A 57 12.49 -22.22 1.64
N ALA A 58 12.82 -22.81 0.49
CA ALA A 58 12.83 -22.08 -0.78
C ALA A 58 11.43 -21.56 -1.18
N LYS A 59 10.39 -22.39 -0.97
CA LYS A 59 8.99 -21.98 -1.18
C LYS A 59 8.57 -20.91 -0.18
N LEU A 60 8.94 -21.08 1.09
CA LEU A 60 8.64 -20.12 2.14
C LEU A 60 9.31 -18.78 1.88
N ASP A 61 10.58 -18.76 1.45
CA ASP A 61 11.32 -17.55 1.11
C ASP A 61 10.63 -16.76 -0.01
N SER A 62 10.30 -17.44 -1.12
CA SER A 62 9.55 -16.84 -2.23
C SER A 62 8.19 -16.28 -1.79
N PHE A 63 7.49 -17.02 -0.91
CA PHE A 63 6.22 -16.57 -0.35
C PHE A 63 6.39 -15.34 0.53
N VAL A 64 7.35 -15.34 1.46
CA VAL A 64 7.65 -14.23 2.36
C VAL A 64 8.02 -12.98 1.55
N GLU A 65 8.89 -13.11 0.56
CA GLU A 65 9.25 -12.00 -0.33
C GLU A 65 8.00 -11.41 -0.99
N SER A 66 7.11 -12.26 -1.52
CA SER A 66 5.86 -11.80 -2.14
C SER A 66 4.96 -11.02 -1.17
N VAL A 67 4.90 -11.44 0.10
CA VAL A 67 4.09 -10.77 1.13
C VAL A 67 4.73 -9.44 1.52
N VAL A 68 6.05 -9.38 1.71
CA VAL A 68 6.78 -8.15 2.03
C VAL A 68 6.61 -7.11 0.91
N ARG A 69 6.72 -7.54 -0.36
CA ARG A 69 6.47 -6.66 -1.52
C ARG A 69 5.02 -6.16 -1.56
N LYS A 70 4.03 -7.01 -1.27
CA LYS A 70 2.63 -6.59 -1.16
C LYS A 70 2.42 -5.56 -0.04
N VAL A 71 3.03 -5.76 1.13
CA VAL A 71 2.95 -4.80 2.25
C VAL A 71 3.52 -3.44 1.82
N ALA A 72 4.71 -3.43 1.19
CA ALA A 72 5.33 -2.20 0.71
C ALA A 72 4.47 -1.50 -0.34
N GLN A 73 3.92 -2.25 -1.30
CA GLN A 73 3.03 -1.70 -2.32
C GLN A 73 1.77 -1.11 -1.71
N TYR A 74 1.14 -1.81 -0.76
CA TYR A 74 -0.04 -1.29 -0.06
C TYR A 74 0.25 -0.02 0.73
N MET A 75 1.41 0.06 1.39
CA MET A 75 1.85 1.28 2.07
C MET A 75 1.95 2.45 1.07
N ALA A 76 2.47 2.19 -0.13
CA ALA A 76 2.54 3.18 -1.20
C ALA A 76 1.17 3.58 -1.77
N ASP A 77 0.23 2.65 -1.83
CA ASP A 77 -1.14 2.88 -2.30
C ASP A 77 -2.01 3.61 -1.26
N VAL A 78 -1.67 3.51 0.03
CA VAL A 78 -2.34 4.26 1.11
C VAL A 78 -1.79 5.69 1.21
N LEU A 79 -0.50 5.87 0.99
CA LEU A 79 0.19 7.17 0.99
C LEU A 79 0.03 7.94 -0.34
N GLU A 80 -1.14 7.87 -0.99
CA GLU A 80 -1.42 8.39 -2.34
C GLU A 80 -0.81 9.78 -2.62
N ASP A 81 -1.01 10.72 -1.69
CA ASP A 81 -0.55 12.12 -1.80
C ASP A 81 0.87 12.37 -1.24
N SER A 82 1.53 11.34 -0.72
CA SER A 82 2.85 11.42 -0.06
C SER A 82 3.70 10.18 -0.33
N ARG A 83 3.71 9.70 -1.59
CA ARG A 83 4.46 8.50 -1.99
C ARG A 83 5.97 8.64 -1.78
N ASP A 84 6.47 9.86 -1.81
CA ASP A 84 7.85 10.24 -1.47
C ASP A 84 8.23 9.86 -0.03
N LYS A 85 7.26 9.83 0.89
CA LYS A 85 7.48 9.47 2.31
C LYS A 85 7.34 7.98 2.59
N VAL A 86 7.03 7.16 1.59
CA VAL A 86 6.83 5.71 1.80
C VAL A 86 8.09 5.07 2.37
N GLN A 87 9.27 5.43 1.85
CA GLN A 87 10.55 4.93 2.33
C GLN A 87 10.82 5.28 3.80
N GLU A 88 10.33 6.43 4.28
CA GLU A 88 10.45 6.85 5.69
C GLU A 88 9.59 6.01 6.63
N ASN A 89 8.53 5.38 6.10
CA ASN A 89 7.60 4.57 6.87
C ASN A 89 7.88 3.06 6.74
N LEU A 90 8.67 2.63 5.75
CA LEU A 90 9.10 1.23 5.57
C LEU A 90 10.28 0.91 6.50
N LEU A 91 10.02 0.91 7.80
CA LEU A 91 11.01 0.65 8.84
C LEU A 91 10.80 -0.75 9.44
N ALA A 92 11.90 -1.48 9.62
CA ALA A 92 11.92 -2.72 10.40
C ALA A 92 12.40 -2.39 11.82
N ASN A 93 11.56 -2.63 12.84
CA ASN A 93 11.84 -2.30 14.23
C ASN A 93 12.31 -0.84 14.44
N GLY A 94 11.70 0.10 13.70
CA GLY A 94 12.01 1.53 13.81
C GLY A 94 13.33 1.97 13.17
N VAL A 95 14.02 1.07 12.45
CA VAL A 95 15.21 1.40 11.65
C VAL A 95 14.98 1.08 10.18
N ASP A 96 15.70 1.77 9.29
CA ASP A 96 15.62 1.48 7.86
C ASP A 96 16.12 0.07 7.54
N LEU A 97 15.65 -0.50 6.42
CA LEU A 97 15.94 -1.89 6.06
C LEU A 97 17.43 -2.17 5.86
N VAL A 98 18.18 -1.21 5.32
CA VAL A 98 19.63 -1.33 5.09
C VAL A 98 20.35 -1.44 6.45
N THR A 99 20.03 -0.56 7.40
CA THR A 99 20.54 -0.62 8.77
C THR A 99 20.10 -1.90 9.48
N TYR A 100 18.85 -2.34 9.29
CA TYR A 100 18.32 -3.56 9.89
C TYR A 100 19.11 -4.79 9.45
N VAL A 101 19.32 -4.98 8.14
CA VAL A 101 20.01 -6.15 7.58
C VAL A 101 21.50 -6.14 7.94
N THR A 102 22.16 -4.98 7.92
CA THR A 102 23.59 -4.86 8.28
C THR A 102 23.87 -5.05 9.78
N ARG A 103 22.84 -4.92 10.62
CA ARG A 103 22.90 -5.16 12.07
C ARG A 103 21.96 -6.26 12.51
N PHE A 104 21.70 -7.23 11.63
CA PHE A 104 20.77 -8.32 11.87
C PHE A 104 21.18 -9.11 13.13
N HIS A 105 20.18 -9.41 13.96
CA HIS A 105 20.29 -10.33 15.09
C HIS A 105 19.07 -11.24 15.10
N TRP A 106 19.29 -12.51 15.42
CA TRP A 106 18.21 -13.46 15.54
C TRP A 106 17.29 -13.12 16.71
N ASP A 107 15.98 -13.13 16.45
CA ASP A 107 14.94 -12.92 17.46
C ASP A 107 14.68 -14.22 18.22
N MET A 108 15.43 -14.44 19.31
CA MET A 108 15.31 -15.64 20.14
C MET A 108 13.98 -15.74 20.88
N ALA A 109 13.26 -14.62 21.07
CA ALA A 109 11.98 -14.60 21.74
C ALA A 109 10.87 -15.11 20.82
N LYS A 110 10.90 -14.72 19.54
CA LYS A 110 9.96 -15.22 18.52
C LYS A 110 10.33 -16.59 17.97
N TYR A 111 11.62 -16.84 17.78
CA TYR A 111 12.14 -18.06 17.14
C TYR A 111 13.16 -18.73 18.06
N PRO A 112 12.72 -19.48 19.09
CA PRO A 112 13.62 -20.01 20.11
C PRO A 112 14.55 -21.07 19.55
N ILE A 113 15.86 -20.90 19.76
CA ILE A 113 16.92 -21.81 19.27
C ILE A 113 16.84 -23.24 19.80
N LYS A 114 16.10 -23.45 20.90
CA LYS A 114 15.86 -24.77 21.51
C LYS A 114 14.88 -25.63 20.70
N GLN A 115 14.07 -25.01 19.83
CA GLN A 115 13.13 -25.72 18.97
C GLN A 115 13.84 -26.30 17.74
N SER A 116 13.22 -27.30 17.11
CA SER A 116 13.73 -27.84 15.83
C SER A 116 13.59 -26.81 14.71
N LEU A 117 14.47 -26.89 13.70
CA LEU A 117 14.38 -26.06 12.50
C LEU A 117 13.00 -26.14 11.83
N LYS A 118 12.42 -27.34 11.77
CA LYS A 118 11.08 -27.56 11.22
C LYS A 118 10.00 -26.79 12.00
N ASN A 119 10.03 -26.82 13.33
CA ASN A 119 9.05 -26.08 14.10
C ASN A 119 9.22 -24.57 13.92
N ILE A 120 10.47 -24.09 13.83
CA ILE A 120 10.76 -22.67 13.58
C ILE A 120 10.23 -22.25 12.21
N SER A 121 10.44 -23.04 11.15
CA SER A 121 9.94 -22.73 9.80
C SER A 121 8.40 -22.75 9.75
N GLU A 122 7.75 -23.69 10.44
CA GLU A 122 6.29 -23.72 10.58
C GLU A 122 5.74 -22.48 11.31
N ILE A 123 6.40 -22.04 12.39
CA ILE A 123 6.04 -20.80 13.10
C ILE A 123 6.16 -19.60 12.18
N MET A 124 7.26 -19.46 11.44
CA MET A 124 7.47 -18.38 10.46
C MET A 124 6.39 -18.41 9.37
N SER A 125 6.12 -19.57 8.78
CA SER A 125 5.10 -19.76 7.75
C SER A 125 3.71 -19.36 8.24
N LYS A 126 3.32 -19.79 9.44
CA LYS A 126 2.03 -19.44 10.05
C LYS A 126 1.92 -17.94 10.34
N GLN A 127 2.97 -17.32 10.89
CA GLN A 127 2.99 -15.88 11.17
C GLN A 127 2.86 -15.07 9.87
N VAL A 128 3.62 -15.41 8.83
CA VAL A 128 3.59 -14.71 7.55
C VAL A 128 2.23 -14.89 6.87
N SER A 129 1.66 -16.10 6.91
CA SER A 129 0.31 -16.36 6.39
C SER A 129 -0.77 -15.56 7.11
N GLN A 130 -0.66 -15.43 8.43
CA GLN A 130 -1.56 -14.59 9.22
C GLN A 130 -1.42 -13.12 8.84
N ILE A 131 -0.19 -12.62 8.69
CA ILE A 131 0.08 -11.24 8.23
C ILE A 131 -0.52 -10.99 6.85
N ASP A 132 -0.35 -11.90 5.88
CA ASP A 132 -0.93 -11.77 4.53
C ASP A 132 -2.46 -11.75 4.56
N ASN A 133 -3.09 -12.60 5.39
CA ASN A 133 -4.53 -12.61 5.55
C ASN A 133 -5.07 -11.33 6.22
N ASP A 134 -4.40 -10.86 7.28
CA ASP A 134 -4.75 -9.62 7.98
C ASP A 134 -4.58 -8.41 7.06
N LEU A 135 -3.50 -8.39 6.26
CA LEU A 135 -3.28 -7.35 5.24
C LEU A 135 -4.42 -7.35 4.22
N LYS A 136 -4.78 -8.51 3.66
CA LYS A 136 -5.88 -8.63 2.69
C LYS A 136 -7.22 -8.16 3.26
N ALA A 137 -7.52 -8.53 4.51
CA ALA A 137 -8.74 -8.11 5.18
C ALA A 137 -8.78 -6.58 5.37
N ARG A 138 -7.70 -5.99 5.89
CA ARG A 138 -7.58 -4.54 6.08
C ARG A 138 -7.60 -3.77 4.77
N ALA A 139 -6.94 -4.29 3.75
CA ALA A 139 -6.91 -3.75 2.40
C ALA A 139 -8.31 -3.71 1.76
N SER A 140 -9.06 -4.82 1.84
CA SER A 140 -10.43 -4.90 1.34
C SER A 140 -11.35 -3.89 2.02
N ALA A 141 -11.26 -3.77 3.35
CA ALA A 141 -12.00 -2.77 4.11
C ALA A 141 -11.64 -1.34 3.71
N TYR A 142 -10.34 -1.03 3.58
CA TYR A 142 -9.87 0.29 3.14
C TYR A 142 -10.36 0.64 1.73
N ASN A 143 -10.22 -0.28 0.77
CA ASN A 143 -10.63 -0.07 -0.62
C ASN A 143 -12.15 0.09 -0.75
N SER A 144 -12.94 -0.65 0.04
CA SER A 144 -14.38 -0.49 0.10
C SER A 144 -14.77 0.91 0.61
N LEU A 145 -14.13 1.36 1.70
CA LEU A 145 -14.35 2.69 2.26
C LEU A 145 -13.92 3.79 1.29
N LYS A 146 -12.76 3.64 0.63
CA LYS A 146 -12.28 4.56 -0.42
C LYS A 146 -13.28 4.64 -1.58
N GLY A 147 -13.79 3.51 -2.05
CA GLY A 147 -14.80 3.46 -3.13
C GLY A 147 -16.11 4.15 -2.75
N ASN A 148 -16.59 3.92 -1.53
CA ASN A 148 -17.79 4.59 -1.00
C ASN A 148 -17.60 6.10 -0.91
N LEU A 149 -16.45 6.54 -0.39
CA LEU A 149 -16.10 7.95 -0.26
C LEU A 149 -16.00 8.61 -1.65
N GLN A 150 -15.33 7.98 -2.61
CA GLN A 150 -15.25 8.50 -3.99
C GLN A 150 -16.63 8.59 -4.65
N SER A 151 -17.53 7.63 -4.39
CA SER A 151 -18.90 7.67 -4.87
C SER A 151 -19.69 8.85 -4.28
N LEU A 152 -19.55 9.10 -2.97
CA LEU A 152 -20.14 10.26 -2.29
C LEU A 152 -19.56 11.58 -2.80
N GLU A 153 -18.24 11.68 -2.99
CA GLU A 153 -17.60 12.86 -3.55
C GLU A 153 -18.12 13.16 -4.97
N ARG A 154 -18.28 12.15 -5.82
CA ARG A 154 -18.86 12.33 -7.16
C ARG A 154 -20.30 12.83 -7.14
N LYS A 155 -21.10 12.47 -6.13
CA LYS A 155 -22.45 13.05 -5.98
C LYS A 155 -22.42 14.55 -5.67
N ASN A 156 -21.34 15.03 -5.05
CA ASN A 156 -21.17 16.43 -4.68
C ASN A 156 -20.42 17.25 -5.75
N VAL A 157 -19.87 16.60 -6.78
CA VAL A 157 -19.10 17.23 -7.85
C VAL A 157 -19.81 17.06 -9.19
N GLY A 158 -20.20 18.16 -9.84
CA GLY A 158 -20.92 18.17 -11.12
C GLY A 158 -21.58 19.52 -11.38
N SER A 159 -22.27 19.65 -12.52
CA SER A 159 -23.08 20.84 -12.80
C SER A 159 -24.29 20.90 -11.88
N LEU A 160 -24.89 22.09 -11.70
CA LEU A 160 -26.09 22.28 -10.88
C LEU A 160 -27.29 21.41 -11.29
N LEU A 161 -27.26 20.85 -12.50
CA LEU A 161 -28.28 19.94 -13.01
C LEU A 161 -28.23 18.55 -12.37
N THR A 162 -27.07 18.10 -11.88
CA THR A 162 -26.87 16.72 -11.42
C THR A 162 -26.26 16.61 -10.03
N ARG A 163 -25.47 17.59 -9.58
CA ARG A 163 -24.86 17.56 -8.24
C ARG A 163 -25.89 17.60 -7.12
N SER A 164 -25.51 17.08 -5.95
CA SER A 164 -26.22 17.33 -4.71
C SER A 164 -26.32 18.83 -4.44
N LEU A 165 -27.49 19.25 -3.96
CA LEU A 165 -27.76 20.64 -3.57
C LEU A 165 -27.67 20.83 -2.06
N ALA A 166 -27.49 19.75 -1.30
CA ALA A 166 -27.46 19.75 0.16
C ALA A 166 -26.32 20.61 0.74
N ASP A 167 -25.21 20.74 0.04
CA ASP A 167 -24.09 21.60 0.45
C ASP A 167 -24.23 23.06 -0.02
N ILE A 168 -25.22 23.35 -0.86
CA ILE A 168 -25.48 24.67 -1.45
C ILE A 168 -26.56 25.42 -0.69
N VAL A 169 -27.68 24.75 -0.41
CA VAL A 169 -28.89 25.39 0.10
C VAL A 169 -28.92 25.46 1.61
N LYS A 170 -29.58 26.48 2.16
CA LYS A 170 -29.73 26.70 3.60
C LYS A 170 -31.20 26.65 4.00
N LYS A 171 -31.44 26.46 5.29
CA LYS A 171 -32.79 26.46 5.87
C LYS A 171 -33.57 27.73 5.51
N GLU A 172 -32.88 28.87 5.52
CA GLU A 172 -33.48 30.18 5.21
C GLU A 172 -33.95 30.34 3.76
N ASP A 173 -33.52 29.46 2.85
CA ASP A 173 -33.89 29.52 1.44
C ASP A 173 -35.25 28.87 1.15
N PHE A 174 -35.87 28.22 2.15
CA PHE A 174 -37.14 27.49 2.00
C PHE A 174 -38.23 28.00 2.94
N VAL A 175 -39.45 28.04 2.42
CA VAL A 175 -40.66 28.10 3.25
C VAL A 175 -40.98 26.70 3.75
N LEU A 176 -40.67 26.45 5.02
CA LEU A 176 -40.93 25.18 5.72
C LEU A 176 -42.32 25.18 6.37
N ASP A 177 -42.85 23.99 6.64
CA ASP A 177 -44.09 23.76 7.39
C ASP A 177 -45.34 24.49 6.88
N SER A 178 -45.35 24.86 5.59
CA SER A 178 -46.53 25.47 4.95
C SER A 178 -47.41 24.42 4.28
N GLU A 179 -48.70 24.43 4.62
CA GLU A 179 -49.73 23.62 3.96
C GLU A 179 -49.97 24.03 2.51
N TYR A 180 -49.71 25.30 2.17
CA TYR A 180 -50.11 25.87 0.88
C TYR A 180 -48.93 26.29 0.02
N LEU A 181 -47.82 26.71 0.61
CA LEU A 181 -46.64 27.18 -0.10
C LEU A 181 -45.56 26.11 -0.16
N ILE A 182 -44.76 26.18 -1.21
CA ILE A 182 -43.55 25.40 -1.39
C ILE A 182 -42.49 26.26 -2.06
N THR A 183 -41.23 26.04 -1.70
CA THR A 183 -40.09 26.61 -2.40
C THR A 183 -39.48 25.56 -3.33
N LEU A 184 -39.42 25.86 -4.62
CA LEU A 184 -38.74 25.04 -5.62
C LEU A 184 -37.37 25.62 -5.96
N LEU A 185 -36.47 24.76 -6.42
CA LEU A 185 -35.15 25.14 -6.90
C LEU A 185 -35.11 25.01 -8.41
N VAL A 186 -34.58 26.03 -9.10
CA VAL A 186 -34.58 26.12 -10.56
C VAL A 186 -33.18 26.44 -11.05
N VAL A 187 -32.68 25.61 -11.95
CA VAL A 187 -31.43 25.83 -12.67
C VAL A 187 -31.74 26.64 -13.92
N VAL A 188 -31.13 27.82 -14.01
CA VAL A 188 -31.31 28.77 -15.10
C VAL A 188 -29.94 28.96 -15.78
N PRO A 189 -29.83 28.88 -17.12
CA PRO A 189 -28.60 29.24 -17.82
C PRO A 189 -28.25 30.72 -17.63
N LYS A 190 -26.95 31.04 -17.49
CA LYS A 190 -26.49 32.43 -17.30
C LYS A 190 -27.00 33.41 -18.36
N THR A 191 -27.08 32.95 -19.61
CA THR A 191 -27.58 33.73 -20.73
C THR A 191 -29.05 34.13 -20.60
N SER A 192 -29.80 33.46 -19.72
CA SER A 192 -31.25 33.62 -19.56
C SER A 192 -31.66 34.16 -18.20
N TYR A 193 -30.72 34.66 -17.38
CA TYR A 193 -31.06 35.33 -16.11
C TYR A 193 -32.00 36.53 -16.30
N PRO A 194 -31.79 37.44 -17.28
CA PRO A 194 -32.70 38.56 -17.47
C PRO A 194 -34.11 38.11 -17.85
N ASP A 195 -34.23 36.99 -18.57
CA ASP A 195 -35.51 36.42 -18.97
C ASP A 195 -36.19 35.76 -17.78
N TRP A 196 -35.44 35.02 -16.94
CA TRP A 196 -35.95 34.46 -15.70
C TRP A 196 -36.54 35.54 -14.78
N GLU A 197 -35.78 36.60 -14.48
CA GLU A 197 -36.23 37.66 -13.58
C GLU A 197 -37.50 38.37 -14.07
N LYS A 198 -37.66 38.51 -15.40
CA LYS A 198 -38.85 39.14 -16.00
C LYS A 198 -40.06 38.22 -16.05
N THR A 199 -39.87 36.91 -16.19
CA THR A 199 -40.95 35.99 -16.57
C THR A 199 -41.40 35.08 -15.44
N TYR A 200 -40.56 34.78 -14.44
CA TYR A 200 -40.85 33.73 -13.46
C TYR A 200 -42.17 33.94 -12.69
N GLU A 201 -42.51 35.21 -12.38
CA GLU A 201 -43.74 35.58 -11.66
C GLU A 201 -45.01 35.28 -12.45
N THR A 202 -44.90 35.20 -13.77
CA THR A 202 -46.01 35.00 -14.71
C THR A 202 -45.98 33.64 -15.41
N LEU A 203 -45.02 32.76 -15.07
CA LEU A 203 -44.95 31.42 -15.64
C LEU A 203 -46.24 30.66 -15.32
N SER A 204 -46.59 30.49 -14.04
CA SER A 204 -47.85 29.89 -13.64
C SER A 204 -48.68 30.85 -12.81
N GLU A 205 -49.98 30.58 -12.68
CA GLU A 205 -50.76 31.22 -11.63
C GLU A 205 -50.22 30.80 -10.25
N MET A 206 -50.47 31.62 -9.23
CA MET A 206 -50.10 31.35 -7.84
C MET A 206 -48.58 31.24 -7.58
N VAL A 207 -47.76 31.94 -8.37
CA VAL A 207 -46.36 32.22 -8.01
C VAL A 207 -46.33 33.41 -7.04
N VAL A 208 -45.49 33.35 -6.00
CA VAL A 208 -45.31 34.46 -5.07
C VAL A 208 -44.37 35.49 -5.70
N PRO A 209 -44.80 36.74 -5.94
CA PRO A 209 -43.94 37.77 -6.50
C PRO A 209 -42.77 38.12 -5.58
N ARG A 210 -41.64 38.52 -6.18
CA ARG A 210 -40.37 38.83 -5.50
C ARG A 210 -39.84 37.70 -4.61
N SER A 211 -40.20 36.46 -4.90
CA SER A 211 -39.77 35.30 -4.12
C SER A 211 -38.50 34.63 -4.64
N THR A 212 -38.01 35.02 -5.82
CA THR A 212 -36.81 34.41 -6.38
C THR A 212 -35.52 34.97 -5.78
N LYS A 213 -34.54 34.10 -5.55
CA LYS A 213 -33.21 34.46 -5.04
C LYS A 213 -32.17 33.54 -5.69
N LEU A 214 -31.06 34.11 -6.17
CA LEU A 214 -29.89 33.34 -6.61
C LEU A 214 -29.19 32.76 -5.37
N LEU A 215 -29.13 31.43 -5.27
CA LEU A 215 -28.50 30.72 -4.16
C LEU A 215 -27.03 30.40 -4.45
N PHE A 216 -26.73 30.03 -5.69
CA PHE A 216 -25.39 29.65 -6.13
C PHE A 216 -25.27 29.75 -7.64
N GLU A 217 -24.05 30.01 -8.11
CA GLU A 217 -23.73 30.12 -9.53
C GLU A 217 -22.50 29.27 -9.85
N ASP A 218 -22.60 28.43 -10.89
CA ASP A 218 -21.46 27.69 -11.45
C ASP A 218 -20.92 28.37 -12.73
N GLN A 219 -20.14 27.66 -13.55
CA GLN A 219 -19.59 28.26 -14.78
C GLN A 219 -20.68 28.62 -15.81
N ASP A 220 -21.77 27.85 -15.88
CA ASP A 220 -22.73 27.90 -16.98
C ASP A 220 -24.14 28.32 -16.55
N SER A 221 -24.52 28.08 -15.30
CA SER A 221 -25.89 28.20 -14.78
C SER A 221 -25.94 28.74 -13.34
N GLY A 222 -27.11 29.22 -12.96
CA GLY A 222 -27.44 29.63 -11.59
C GLY A 222 -28.55 28.80 -11.00
N LEU A 223 -28.47 28.53 -9.71
CA LEU A 223 -29.52 27.92 -8.92
C LEU A 223 -30.34 29.00 -8.23
N PHE A 224 -31.59 29.15 -8.64
CA PHE A 224 -32.53 30.08 -8.05
C PHE A 224 -33.55 29.35 -7.17
N SER A 225 -33.96 29.95 -6.07
CA SER A 225 -35.20 29.56 -5.40
C SER A 225 -36.40 30.27 -6.02
N VAL A 226 -37.59 29.71 -5.88
CA VAL A 226 -38.87 30.36 -6.19
C VAL A 226 -39.95 29.80 -5.28
N THR A 227 -40.80 30.64 -4.72
CA THR A 227 -41.92 30.20 -3.87
C THR A 227 -43.24 30.33 -4.61
N LEU A 228 -44.04 29.28 -4.56
CA LEU A 228 -45.36 29.21 -5.20
C LEU A 228 -46.30 28.34 -4.39
N PHE A 229 -47.58 28.37 -4.75
CA PHE A 229 -48.56 27.48 -4.15
C PHE A 229 -48.37 26.03 -4.63
N ARG A 230 -48.55 25.07 -3.73
CA ARG A 230 -48.40 23.63 -4.02
C ARG A 230 -49.26 23.16 -5.20
N LYS A 231 -50.43 23.75 -5.39
CA LYS A 231 -51.34 23.42 -6.51
C LYS A 231 -50.79 23.81 -7.89
N ALA A 232 -49.84 24.73 -7.96
CA ALA A 232 -49.25 25.21 -9.21
C ALA A 232 -47.93 24.52 -9.57
N ILE A 233 -47.44 23.56 -8.77
CA ILE A 233 -46.13 22.92 -8.99
C ILE A 233 -46.01 22.33 -10.41
N ASP A 234 -47.00 21.56 -10.85
CA ASP A 234 -46.92 20.83 -12.12
C ASP A 234 -47.00 21.78 -13.32
N ASP A 235 -47.89 22.78 -13.28
CA ASP A 235 -48.00 23.83 -14.31
C ASP A 235 -46.70 24.65 -14.39
N PHE A 236 -46.16 25.05 -13.24
CA PHE A 236 -44.89 25.76 -13.17
C PHE A 236 -43.73 24.91 -13.72
N LYS A 237 -43.61 23.64 -13.31
CA LYS A 237 -42.59 22.70 -13.82
C LYS A 237 -42.70 22.49 -15.33
N HIS A 238 -43.91 22.52 -15.89
CA HIS A 238 -44.14 22.39 -17.33
C HIS A 238 -43.66 23.63 -18.08
N LYS A 239 -44.14 24.81 -17.69
CA LYS A 239 -43.80 26.08 -18.35
C LYS A 239 -42.35 26.51 -18.14
N ALA A 240 -41.77 26.19 -16.99
CA ALA A 240 -40.34 26.35 -16.75
C ALA A 240 -39.53 25.55 -17.79
N ARG A 241 -39.90 24.30 -18.05
CA ARG A 241 -39.24 23.45 -19.06
C ARG A 241 -39.37 23.99 -20.48
N GLU A 242 -40.54 24.55 -20.85
CA GLU A 242 -40.73 25.20 -22.15
C GLU A 242 -39.77 26.41 -22.34
N ASN A 243 -39.49 27.13 -21.27
CA ASN A 243 -38.53 28.24 -21.24
C ASN A 243 -37.08 27.78 -20.98
N LYS A 244 -36.80 26.47 -21.05
CA LYS A 244 -35.48 25.85 -20.80
C LYS A 244 -34.93 26.08 -19.39
N PHE A 245 -35.80 26.35 -18.42
CA PHE A 245 -35.48 26.37 -17.00
C PHE A 245 -35.73 24.98 -16.41
N MET A 246 -34.74 24.42 -15.72
CA MET A 246 -34.85 23.08 -15.14
C MET A 246 -35.17 23.16 -13.66
N VAL A 247 -36.37 22.75 -13.27
CA VAL A 247 -36.74 22.62 -11.86
C VAL A 247 -36.10 21.35 -11.28
N ARG A 248 -35.30 21.50 -10.22
CA ARG A 248 -34.68 20.40 -9.49
C ARG A 248 -35.68 19.82 -8.50
N ASP A 249 -35.80 18.50 -8.50
CA ASP A 249 -36.58 17.80 -7.49
C ASP A 249 -35.76 17.71 -6.21
N PHE A 250 -36.07 18.58 -5.25
CA PHE A 250 -35.36 18.70 -4.00
C PHE A 250 -36.35 19.06 -2.89
N GLN A 251 -36.31 18.32 -1.79
CA GLN A 251 -37.06 18.61 -0.59
C GLN A 251 -36.07 18.84 0.54
N TYR A 252 -36.16 20.01 1.17
CA TYR A 252 -35.26 20.33 2.29
C TYR A 252 -35.60 19.44 3.49
N ASN A 253 -34.62 18.64 3.92
CA ASN A 253 -34.72 17.80 5.11
C ASN A 253 -33.42 17.92 5.92
N GLU A 254 -33.50 18.61 7.06
CA GLU A 254 -32.35 18.91 7.91
C GLU A 254 -31.73 17.63 8.52
N GLU A 255 -32.53 16.62 8.83
CA GLU A 255 -32.07 15.37 9.42
C GLU A 255 -31.26 14.54 8.40
N GLU A 256 -31.76 14.42 7.18
CA GLU A 256 -31.12 13.67 6.10
C GLU A 256 -29.80 14.32 5.67
N MET A 257 -29.82 15.65 5.48
CA MET A 257 -28.62 16.41 5.12
C MET A 257 -27.53 16.36 6.20
N LYS A 258 -27.93 16.36 7.48
CA LYS A 258 -26.99 16.21 8.59
C LYS A 258 -26.43 14.79 8.67
N ALA A 259 -27.26 13.77 8.48
CA ALA A 259 -26.84 12.38 8.46
C ALA A 259 -25.80 12.11 7.36
N ASP A 260 -26.02 12.60 6.14
CA ASP A 260 -25.09 12.46 5.02
C ASP A 260 -23.72 13.12 5.31
N LYS A 261 -23.74 14.31 5.94
CA LYS A 261 -22.52 15.04 6.31
C LYS A 261 -21.75 14.35 7.44
N GLU A 262 -22.47 13.81 8.43
CA GLU A 262 -21.88 13.03 9.52
C GLU A 262 -21.27 11.73 9.00
N GLU A 263 -21.93 11.04 8.07
CA GLU A 263 -21.41 9.84 7.42
C GLU A 263 -20.12 10.12 6.64
N MET A 264 -20.08 11.20 5.84
CA MET A 264 -18.88 11.60 5.10
C MET A 264 -17.69 11.90 6.02
N THR A 265 -17.97 12.59 7.14
CA THR A 265 -16.95 12.93 8.16
C THR A 265 -16.45 11.69 8.90
N ARG A 266 -17.36 10.77 9.24
CA ARG A 266 -17.05 9.47 9.87
C ARG A 266 -16.15 8.65 8.96
N LEU A 267 -16.54 8.44 7.70
CA LEU A 267 -15.76 7.67 6.73
C LEU A 267 -14.36 8.27 6.51
N SER A 268 -14.27 9.59 6.41
CA SER A 268 -12.97 10.29 6.30
C SER A 268 -12.08 10.11 7.53
N THR A 269 -12.66 10.06 8.72
CA THR A 269 -11.95 9.84 9.98
C THR A 269 -11.50 8.38 10.13
N ASP A 270 -12.35 7.44 9.75
CA ASP A 270 -12.03 6.01 9.78
C ASP A 270 -10.92 5.66 8.79
N LYS A 271 -10.89 6.30 7.61
CA LYS A 271 -9.76 6.24 6.67
C LYS A 271 -8.43 6.61 7.35
N LYS A 272 -8.40 7.65 8.19
CA LYS A 272 -7.19 8.11 8.89
C LYS A 272 -6.76 7.19 10.04
N LYS A 273 -7.71 6.57 10.76
CA LYS A 273 -7.41 5.70 11.92
C LYS A 273 -6.71 4.39 11.54
N GLN A 274 -6.96 3.88 10.34
CA GLN A 274 -6.37 2.62 9.86
C GLN A 274 -4.83 2.68 9.72
N PHE A 275 -4.24 3.89 9.73
CA PHE A 275 -2.83 4.17 9.44
C PHE A 275 -1.86 3.91 10.62
N VAL A 276 -2.34 3.85 11.87
CA VAL A 276 -1.48 4.06 13.06
C VAL A 276 -0.96 2.77 13.73
N CYS A 277 -1.36 1.58 13.28
CA CYS A 277 -1.28 0.37 14.13
C CYS A 277 -0.14 -0.62 13.83
N VAL A 278 1.07 -0.18 13.50
CA VAL A 278 2.20 -1.09 13.21
C VAL A 278 3.53 -0.54 13.75
N HIS A 279 3.91 -0.85 14.99
CA HIS A 279 5.32 -0.90 15.43
C HIS A 279 5.47 -1.49 16.84
N GLN A 280 6.40 -2.45 17.00
CA GLN A 280 7.60 -2.39 17.88
C GLN A 280 8.11 -3.83 18.16
N LEU A 281 9.42 -4.06 18.12
CA LEU A 281 10.11 -5.20 18.78
C LEU A 281 11.64 -4.97 18.88
N GLU A 282 12.27 -5.62 19.87
CA GLU A 282 13.69 -5.53 20.22
C GLU A 282 14.44 -6.89 20.30
N ARG A 283 15.78 -6.78 20.37
CA ARG A 283 16.94 -7.69 20.13
C ARG A 283 17.18 -8.77 21.23
N TYR A 284 18.08 -9.77 21.18
CA TYR A 284 19.48 -9.97 20.69
C TYR A 284 19.83 -11.49 20.55
N GLY A 285 20.96 -11.84 19.93
CA GLY A 285 21.60 -13.17 20.07
C GLY A 285 22.86 -13.42 19.20
N LEU A 286 23.82 -14.21 19.68
CA LEU A 286 25.19 -14.40 19.14
C LEU A 286 25.46 -15.81 18.48
N PRO A 287 26.58 -15.92 17.69
CA PRO A 287 27.15 -17.00 16.87
C PRO A 287 27.14 -18.50 17.11
N VAL A 288 27.20 -19.26 16.01
CA VAL A 288 27.80 -20.60 15.87
C VAL A 288 28.65 -20.75 14.61
N ASN A 289 29.54 -21.73 14.64
CA ASN A 289 30.68 -22.04 13.78
C ASN A 289 30.45 -22.26 12.26
N PHE A 290 29.76 -21.31 11.62
CA PHE A 290 29.94 -20.95 10.21
C PHE A 290 29.96 -19.44 10.12
N GLN A 291 30.90 -18.86 9.36
CA GLN A 291 30.96 -17.41 9.24
C GLN A 291 30.06 -16.97 8.07
N ALA A 292 28.80 -16.66 8.39
CA ALA A 292 27.92 -15.96 7.46
C ALA A 292 28.30 -14.47 7.39
N MET A 293 28.28 -13.93 6.18
CA MET A 293 28.77 -12.60 5.87
C MET A 293 27.86 -11.94 4.85
N LEU A 294 27.48 -10.71 5.11
CA LEU A 294 26.67 -9.89 4.23
C LEU A 294 27.59 -8.91 3.48
N LEU A 295 27.68 -9.07 2.16
CA LEU A 295 28.45 -8.21 1.28
C LEU A 295 27.52 -7.20 0.62
N GLN A 296 27.88 -5.92 0.64
CA GLN A 296 27.27 -4.89 -0.18
C GLN A 296 28.19 -4.64 -1.38
N PRO A 297 27.93 -5.25 -2.55
CA PRO A 297 28.83 -5.19 -3.69
C PRO A 297 28.79 -3.82 -4.34
N ASN A 298 29.95 -3.29 -4.77
CA ASN A 298 29.98 -2.06 -5.54
C ASN A 298 29.47 -2.33 -6.97
N ARG A 299 28.42 -1.60 -7.41
CA ARG A 299 27.77 -1.75 -8.72
C ARG A 299 28.72 -1.89 -9.91
N ARG A 300 29.86 -1.19 -9.90
CA ARG A 300 30.83 -1.22 -11.01
C ARG A 300 31.73 -2.47 -11.02
N ASN A 301 31.89 -3.12 -9.87
CA ASN A 301 32.91 -4.13 -9.63
C ASN A 301 32.32 -5.52 -9.31
N MET A 302 31.02 -5.75 -9.54
CA MET A 302 30.34 -7.00 -9.19
C MET A 302 30.99 -8.23 -9.84
N LYS A 303 31.38 -8.14 -11.13
CA LYS A 303 32.06 -9.23 -11.84
C LYS A 303 33.41 -9.58 -11.18
N LYS A 304 34.21 -8.58 -10.86
CA LYS A 304 35.50 -8.75 -10.19
C LYS A 304 35.34 -9.32 -8.77
N LEU A 305 34.30 -8.91 -8.06
CA LEU A 305 33.96 -9.49 -6.76
C LEU A 305 33.63 -10.99 -6.88
N ARG A 306 32.88 -11.40 -7.90
CA ARG A 306 32.62 -12.83 -8.17
C ARG A 306 33.91 -13.61 -8.44
N GLU A 307 34.80 -13.08 -9.27
CA GLU A 307 36.09 -13.70 -9.59
C GLU A 307 36.94 -13.91 -8.32
N VAL A 308 37.04 -12.88 -7.46
CA VAL A 308 37.78 -12.96 -6.19
C VAL A 308 37.16 -13.98 -5.23
N LEU A 309 35.84 -14.05 -5.13
CA LEU A 309 35.15 -15.02 -4.28
C LEU A 309 35.33 -16.46 -4.80
N GLN A 310 35.28 -16.65 -6.12
CA GLN A 310 35.53 -17.94 -6.76
C GLN A 310 36.95 -18.42 -6.46
N ASP A 311 37.95 -17.55 -6.62
CA ASP A 311 39.34 -17.91 -6.34
C ASP A 311 39.60 -18.25 -4.88
N LEU A 312 38.91 -17.57 -3.96
CA LEU A 312 39.05 -17.79 -2.51
C LEU A 312 38.47 -19.15 -2.09
N TYR A 313 37.34 -19.57 -2.68
CA TYR A 313 36.56 -20.70 -2.21
C TYR A 313 36.50 -21.91 -3.15
N LYS A 314 37.10 -21.86 -4.36
CA LYS A 314 37.16 -23.00 -5.30
C LYS A 314 37.68 -24.31 -4.70
N HIS A 315 38.51 -24.24 -3.66
CA HIS A 315 39.05 -25.41 -2.97
C HIS A 315 37.99 -26.21 -2.21
N LEU A 316 36.82 -25.62 -1.90
CA LEU A 316 35.71 -26.29 -1.22
C LEU A 316 35.00 -27.33 -2.12
N ASP A 317 35.21 -27.25 -3.44
CA ASP A 317 34.65 -28.14 -4.45
C ASP A 317 35.38 -29.50 -4.55
N SER A 318 36.40 -29.73 -3.72
CA SER A 318 37.27 -30.91 -3.79
C SER A 318 36.62 -32.24 -3.36
N SER A 319 35.31 -32.24 -3.07
CA SER A 319 34.55 -33.44 -2.68
C SER A 319 33.38 -33.71 -3.64
N GLY A 320 33.69 -33.89 -4.92
CA GLY A 320 32.95 -34.78 -5.81
C GLY A 320 31.50 -34.41 -6.14
N THR A 321 31.32 -33.37 -6.94
CA THR A 321 30.44 -33.45 -8.12
C THR A 321 30.94 -32.42 -9.14
N VAL A 322 31.86 -32.85 -10.00
CA VAL A 322 31.88 -32.29 -11.36
C VAL A 322 30.57 -32.77 -12.00
N ILE A 323 29.47 -32.07 -11.73
CA ILE A 323 28.38 -32.01 -12.70
C ILE A 323 28.96 -31.10 -13.78
N ASP A 324 29.66 -31.73 -14.72
CA ASP A 324 29.87 -31.13 -16.02
C ASP A 324 28.49 -30.61 -16.47
N ALA A 325 28.40 -29.33 -16.82
CA ALA A 325 27.16 -28.67 -17.22
C ALA A 325 26.57 -29.22 -18.55
N SER A 326 26.95 -30.45 -18.91
CA SER A 326 26.63 -31.20 -20.12
C SER A 326 25.86 -32.50 -19.85
N MET A 327 25.73 -32.96 -18.60
CA MET A 327 24.94 -34.17 -18.28
C MET A 327 23.49 -33.81 -17.92
N ASP A 328 22.62 -33.82 -18.93
CA ASP A 328 21.16 -33.78 -18.77
C ASP A 328 20.68 -35.04 -18.01
N ILE A 329 20.35 -34.89 -16.73
CA ILE A 329 19.61 -35.89 -15.96
C ILE A 329 18.10 -35.60 -16.18
N PRO A 330 17.34 -36.51 -16.81
CA PRO A 330 15.92 -36.28 -17.07
C PRO A 330 15.15 -36.12 -15.74
N GLY A 331 14.60 -34.92 -15.49
CA GLY A 331 13.75 -34.62 -14.33
C GLY A 331 14.31 -33.60 -13.33
N LEU A 332 15.58 -33.21 -13.45
CA LEU A 332 16.22 -32.19 -12.61
C LEU A 332 16.80 -31.07 -13.49
N ASN A 333 16.03 -29.99 -13.65
CA ASN A 333 16.40 -28.86 -14.51
C ASN A 333 17.41 -27.94 -13.78
N LEU A 334 18.64 -28.42 -13.57
CA LEU A 334 19.73 -27.68 -12.89
C LEU A 334 20.42 -26.62 -13.77
N SER A 335 20.08 -26.53 -15.07
CA SER A 335 20.81 -25.75 -16.08
C SER A 335 20.61 -24.23 -16.02
N GLN A 336 19.84 -23.69 -15.07
CA GLN A 336 19.50 -22.26 -15.00
C GLN A 336 19.89 -21.54 -13.70
N GLN A 337 20.52 -22.21 -12.73
CA GLN A 337 20.98 -21.55 -11.51
C GLN A 337 22.49 -21.29 -11.54
N GLU A 338 22.89 -20.06 -11.23
CA GLU A 338 24.30 -19.70 -11.04
C GLU A 338 24.90 -20.53 -9.90
N TYR A 339 25.76 -21.49 -10.25
CA TYR A 339 26.46 -22.32 -9.29
C TYR A 339 27.67 -21.59 -8.71
N TYR A 340 27.81 -21.64 -7.38
CA TYR A 340 28.94 -21.06 -6.65
C TYR A 340 29.51 -22.10 -5.67
N PRO A 341 30.85 -22.14 -5.46
CA PRO A 341 31.50 -23.08 -4.53
C PRO A 341 31.29 -22.72 -3.04
N TYR A 342 30.41 -21.75 -2.78
CA TYR A 342 30.02 -21.25 -1.47
C TYR A 342 28.51 -21.03 -1.47
N VAL A 343 27.89 -21.02 -0.28
CA VAL A 343 26.46 -20.75 -0.15
C VAL A 343 26.21 -19.27 -0.46
N TYR A 344 25.25 -18.98 -1.34
CA TYR A 344 24.94 -17.64 -1.81
C TYR A 344 23.43 -17.38 -1.84
N TYR A 345 23.02 -16.24 -1.28
CA TYR A 345 21.67 -15.69 -1.42
C TYR A 345 21.74 -14.19 -1.74
N LYS A 346 20.84 -13.71 -2.58
CA LYS A 346 20.68 -12.29 -2.89
C LYS A 346 19.56 -11.71 -2.03
N ILE A 347 19.81 -10.56 -1.42
CA ILE A 347 18.81 -9.78 -0.68
C ILE A 347 18.70 -8.41 -1.35
N ASP A 348 17.49 -8.01 -1.74
CA ASP A 348 17.23 -6.67 -2.24
C ASP A 348 16.34 -5.90 -1.25
N CYS A 349 16.89 -4.84 -0.66
CA CYS A 349 16.15 -3.94 0.22
C CYS A 349 15.29 -2.92 -0.55
N ASN A 350 15.37 -2.88 -1.89
CA ASN A 350 14.45 -2.08 -2.68
C ASN A 350 13.13 -2.83 -2.88
N LEU A 351 12.17 -2.54 -2.01
CA LEU A 351 10.86 -3.20 -2.04
C LEU A 351 9.92 -2.62 -3.12
N LEU A 352 10.22 -1.42 -3.62
CA LEU A 352 9.37 -0.68 -4.55
C LEU A 352 10.16 -0.27 -5.79
N ASP A 353 9.67 -0.68 -6.95
CA ASP A 353 10.17 -0.19 -8.23
C ASP A 353 9.46 1.12 -8.57
N PHE A 354 9.90 2.22 -7.97
CA PHE A 354 9.51 3.55 -8.45
C PHE A 354 10.19 3.77 -9.80
N LYS A 355 9.40 3.76 -10.88
CA LYS A 355 9.85 4.22 -12.20
C LYS A 355 10.01 5.73 -12.24
#